data_AF-A0A3A4XJC0-F1
#
_entry.id   AF-A0A3A4XJC0-F1
#
_cell.length_a   1.000
_cell.length_b   1.000
_cell.length_c   1.000
_cell.angle_alpha   90.00
_cell.angle_beta   90.00
_cell.angle_gamma   90.00
#
_symmetry.space_group_name_H-M   'P 1'
#
loop_
_entity.id
_entity.type
_entity.pdbx_description
1 polymer ?
#
loop_
_entity_poly.entity_id
_entity_poly.type
_entity_poly.pdbx_seq_one_letter_code
_entity_poly.pdbx_strand_id
1 'polypeptide(L)' 'MSPEKAFGQVLREARQLRGFSQEKPGVESGYHRTYISLLERGAKALLLLPFTTCLAHWG' A
#
# COMPACT_ATOMS: atom_id res chain seq x y z
N MET A 1 -17.98 -0.05 -7.89
CA MET A 1 -16.58 -0.12 -7.45
C MET A 1 -16.60 -0.36 -5.94
N SER A 2 -15.89 -1.36 -5.41
CA SER A 2 -15.87 -1.61 -3.96
C SER A 2 -14.89 -0.67 -3.24
N PRO A 3 -15.08 -0.40 -1.94
CA PRO A 3 -14.17 0.44 -1.15
C PRO A 3 -12.71 -0.02 -1.21
N GLU A 4 -12.47 -1.34 -1.19
CA GLU A 4 -11.13 -1.94 -1.24
C GLU A 4 -10.45 -1.66 -2.57
N LYS A 5 -11.23 -1.67 -3.67
CA LYS A 5 -10.71 -1.39 -5.01
C LYS A 5 -10.39 0.09 -5.19
N ALA A 6 -11.24 0.98 -4.68
CA ALA A 6 -10.99 2.42 -4.69
C ALA A 6 -9.73 2.76 -3.87
N PHE A 7 -9.61 2.17 -2.67
CA PHE A 7 -8.42 2.31 -1.83
C PHE A 7 -7.15 1.80 -2.53
N GLY A 8 -7.20 0.60 -3.12
CA GLY A 8 -6.05 0.01 -3.82
C GLY A 8 -5.55 0.87 -4.98
N GLN A 9 -6.46 1.55 -5.69
CA GLN A 9 -6.12 2.49 -6.77
C GLN A 9 -5.39 3.72 -6.24
N VAL A 10 -5.94 4.41 -5.24
CA VAL A 10 -5.31 5.58 -4.62
C VAL A 10 -3.93 5.23 -4.03
N LEU A 11 -3.81 4.06 -3.41
CA LEU A 11 -2.54 3.58 -2.88
C LEU A 11 -1.49 3.38 -3.98
N ARG A 12 -1.88 2.76 -5.10
CA ARG A 12 -0.99 2.56 -6.24
C ARG A 12 -0.53 3.89 -6.83
N GLU A 13 -1.44 4.83 -7.01
CA GLU A 13 -1.14 6.16 -7.54
C GLU A 13 -0.15 6.90 -6.63
N ALA A 14 -0.41 6.93 -5.32
CA ALA A 14 0.49 7.55 -4.35
C ALA A 14 1.90 6.91 -4.36
N ARG A 15 1.98 5.58 -4.49
CA ARG A 15 3.26 4.88 -4.61
C ARG A 15 4.02 5.26 -5.89
N GLN A 16 3.32 5.32 -7.02
CA GLN A 16 3.91 5.65 -8.32
C GLN A 16 4.38 7.10 -8.39
N LEU A 17 3.60 8.05 -7.86
CA LEU A 17 3.97 9.46 -7.79
C LEU A 17 5.27 9.70 -7.00
N ARG A 18 5.58 8.82 -6.04
CA ARG A 18 6.82 8.86 -5.25
C ARG A 18 7.97 8.02 -5.86
N GLY A 19 7.76 7.40 -7.01
CA GLY A 19 8.77 6.58 -7.70
C GLY A 19 9.11 5.27 -6.97
N PHE A 20 8.24 4.80 -6.07
CA PHE A 20 8.52 3.62 -5.26
C PHE A 20 8.15 2.33 -6.01
N SER A 21 9.07 1.35 -6.00
CA SER A 21 8.75 -0.04 -6.37
C SER A 21 7.80 -0.65 -5.35
N GLN A 22 7.20 -1.81 -5.63
CA GLN A 22 6.39 -2.52 -4.62
C GLN A 22 7.22 -3.13 -3.47
N GLU A 23 8.55 -3.24 -3.65
CA GLU A 23 9.46 -3.84 -2.68
C GLU A 23 9.82 -2.87 -1.56
N LYS A 24 9.98 -1.58 -1.88
CA LYS A 24 10.32 -0.54 -0.90
C LYS A 24 9.22 -0.35 0.18
N PRO A 25 7.93 -0.22 -0.17
CA PRO A 25 6.83 -0.20 0.79
C PRO A 25 6.76 -1.46 1.62
N GLY A 26 7.06 -2.62 1.03
CA GLY A 26 7.05 -3.88 1.75
C GLY A 26 8.07 -3.91 2.89
N VAL A 27 9.30 -3.48 2.59
CA VAL A 27 10.38 -3.39 3.59
C VAL A 27 10.07 -2.41 4.70
N GLU A 28 9.56 -1.22 4.35
CA GLU A 28 9.32 -0.14 5.33
C GLU A 28 8.05 -0.36 6.18
N SER A 29 7.05 -1.09 5.67
CA SER A 29 5.83 -1.42 6.41
C SER A 29 5.84 -2.80 7.07
N GLY A 30 6.92 -3.57 6.91
CA GLY A 30 7.00 -4.96 7.38
C GLY A 30 6.11 -5.95 6.61
N TYR A 31 5.56 -5.54 5.46
CA TYR A 31 4.72 -6.39 4.62
C TYR A 31 5.53 -7.00 3.47
N HIS A 32 5.25 -8.24 3.10
CA HIS A 32 5.85 -8.78 1.87
C HIS A 32 5.32 -8.01 0.64
N ARG A 33 6.16 -7.81 -0.39
CA ARG A 33 5.75 -7.15 -1.66
C ARG A 33 4.45 -7.71 -2.28
N THR A 34 4.21 -9.01 -2.09
CA THR A 34 2.99 -9.69 -2.56
C THR A 34 1.74 -9.17 -1.85
N TYR A 35 1.85 -8.81 -0.57
CA TYR A 35 0.77 -8.20 0.20
C TYR A 35 0.44 -6.80 -0.35
N ILE A 36 1.46 -5.99 -0.67
CA ILE A 36 1.28 -4.70 -1.34
C ILE A 36 0.54 -4.87 -2.68
N SER A 37 0.93 -5.86 -3.49
CA SER A 37 0.23 -6.16 -4.76
C SER A 37 -1.23 -6.61 -4.56
N LEU A 38 -1.55 -7.32 -3.47
CA LEU A 38 -2.93 -7.70 -3.15
C LEU A 38 -3.76 -6.50 -2.72
N LEU A 39 -3.20 -5.58 -1.93
CA LEU A 39 -3.85 -4.33 -1.52
C LEU A 39 -4.15 -3.44 -2.72
N GLU A 40 -3.18 -3.22 -3.61
CA GLU A 40 -3.37 -2.37 -4.80
C GLU A 40 -4.44 -2.90 -5.77
N ARG A 41 -4.70 -4.21 -5.73
CA ARG A 41 -5.76 -4.85 -6.54
C ARG A 41 -7.11 -4.91 -5.83
N GLY A 42 -7.19 -4.46 -4.57
CA GLY A 42 -8.39 -4.61 -3.73
C GLY A 42 -8.71 -6.07 -3.38
N ALA A 43 -7.73 -6.97 -3.48
CA ALA A 43 -7.88 -8.40 -3.22
C ALA A 43 -7.70 -8.78 -1.75
N LYS A 44 -7.37 -7.81 -0.88
CA LYS A 44 -7.23 -7.97 0.56
C LYS A 44 -7.67 -6.70 1.28
N ALA A 45 -8.43 -6.86 2.36
CA ALA A 45 -8.74 -5.77 3.28
C ALA A 45 -7.55 -5.55 4.25
N LEU A 46 -7.25 -4.30 4.53
CA LEU A 46 -6.23 -3.90 5.50
C LEU A 46 -6.86 -3.75 6.89
N LEU A 47 -6.26 -4.33 7.93
CA LEU A 47 -6.52 -3.89 9.30
C LEU A 47 -5.62 -2.69 9.55
N LEU A 48 -6.19 -1.56 9.97
CA LEU A 48 -5.60 -0.21 10.05
C LEU A 48 -4.27 -0.06 10.84
N LEU A 49 -3.73 -1.12 11.41
CA LEU A 49 -2.81 -1.04 12.55
C LEU A 49 -1.29 -0.93 12.26
N PRO A 50 -0.80 -0.84 11.01
CA PRO A 50 0.57 -0.29 10.83
C PRO A 50 0.79 0.66 9.63
N PHE A 51 -0.25 1.03 8.89
CA PHE A 51 -0.05 1.83 7.66
C PHE A 51 0.14 3.34 7.91
N THR A 52 -0.35 3.86 9.04
CA THR A 52 -0.07 5.24 9.47
C THR A 52 1.43 5.46 9.74
N THR A 53 2.14 4.42 10.19
CA THR A 53 3.59 4.44 10.37
C THR A 53 4.33 4.53 9.03
N CYS A 54 3.77 3.91 7.98
CA CYS A 54 4.32 3.98 6.62
C CYS A 54 4.18 5.39 6.03
N LEU A 55 3.01 6.03 6.15
CA LEU A 55 2.82 7.42 5.71
C LEU A 55 3.67 8.43 6.49
N ALA A 56 3.95 8.17 7.77
CA ALA A 56 4.73 9.06 8.64
C ALA A 56 6.25 8.94 8.45
N HIS A 57 6.76 7.80 7.99
CA HIS A 57 8.18 7.63 7.62
C HIS A 57 8.46 7.91 6.15
N TRP A 58 7.44 8.13 5.32
CA TRP A 58 7.59 8.57 3.94
C TRP A 58 7.58 10.11 3.82
N GLY A 59 8.53 10.73 4.52
CA GLY A 59 8.98 12.10 4.28
C GLY A 59 9.89 12.19 3.07
#